data_AF-A0A7Z9VWK8-F1
#
_entry.id   AF-A0A7Z9VWK8-F1
#
_cell.length_a   1.000
_cell.length_b   1.000
_cell.length_c   1.000
_cell.angle_alpha   90.00
_cell.angle_beta   90.00
_cell.angle_gamma   90.00
#
_symmetry.space_group_name_H-M   'P 1'
#
loop_
_entity.id
_entity.type
_entity.pdbx_description
1 polymer ?
#
loop_
_entity_poly.entity_id
_entity_poly.type
_entity_poly.pdbx_seq_one_letter_code
_entity_poly.pdbx_strand_id
1 'polypeptide(L)'
;MYNQIRLPLSLNLDLIGVGTTGDSVQVIVDATLGVPAVVGDTAKTFLRLSSIGTVVQIYDSVSDSFPSSSDTISALEGETNTIVDLMALNPSQMIVDATAGIEGFGSLDQNAAFWGEYNLIAPFSVILDTITFVPVTSTPVTEMDHETRNQFRASVKGASMTTRIINGLPISGEMAIIFSDRDLFPLDRKAETLQAIADSLQWLDSLYVVKSCTTLKPSNDDMYIFNVMNDSSDCIEGVAYLIRGVQGSRDTVYSFVDTLLKIVLPTPEEFYGVGDPDGSPGMVKIPGDTVVVSEIDSNKITMLSSLGDHYINNMTRFYGTEGQAVFFSTRDTLEILSYISFTLQSTGMLEEAQDELVITYPNGNETLVQDSTIVIRWRSLGDEVSSQNVELFISHLEVPDIAQDEDWESISGGAISNADSMIWTPGAADVDDILWLKMCNEDGSLCDQSGWHFEITSSGGRMVSRPPRKYDEISPAVNKNPLSGNR
;
A
#
# COMPACT_ATOMS: atom_id res chain seq x y z
N MET A 1 25.60 34.03 -26.60
CA MET A 1 25.31 34.94 -27.73
C MET A 1 26.53 35.76 -28.07
N TYR A 2 26.64 36.15 -29.33
CA TYR A 2 27.76 36.87 -29.90
C TYR A 2 27.24 38.06 -30.69
N ASN A 3 27.85 39.23 -30.52
CA ASN A 3 27.44 40.45 -31.19
C ASN A 3 28.65 41.18 -31.81
N GLN A 4 28.60 41.41 -33.12
CA GLN A 4 29.57 42.23 -33.87
C GLN A 4 29.01 43.62 -34.19
N ILE A 5 27.73 43.86 -33.93
CA ILE A 5 27.06 45.12 -34.23
C ILE A 5 27.39 46.10 -33.11
N ARG A 6 28.04 47.22 -33.45
CA ARG A 6 28.37 48.31 -32.51
C ARG A 6 27.16 49.20 -32.21
N LEU A 7 26.05 48.56 -31.89
CA LEU A 7 24.81 49.17 -31.39
C LEU A 7 24.38 48.44 -30.12
N PRO A 8 23.77 49.15 -29.15
CA PRO A 8 23.11 48.53 -28.02
C PRO A 8 21.91 47.72 -28.49
N LEU A 9 22.01 46.40 -28.39
CA LEU A 9 20.93 45.47 -28.73
C LEU A 9 20.24 44.99 -27.45
N SER A 10 18.93 45.11 -27.41
CA SER A 10 18.09 44.45 -26.41
C SER A 10 17.51 43.16 -27.01
N LEU A 11 17.40 42.13 -26.19
CA LEU A 11 16.80 40.87 -26.55
C LEU A 11 15.75 40.52 -25.51
N ASN A 12 14.53 40.30 -25.99
CA ASN A 12 13.44 39.69 -25.24
C ASN A 12 13.23 38.28 -25.82
N LEU A 13 13.39 37.26 -24.99
CA LEU A 13 13.06 35.87 -25.30
C LEU A 13 11.99 35.38 -24.33
N ASP A 14 10.77 35.26 -24.81
CA ASP A 14 9.68 34.63 -24.08
C ASP A 14 9.67 33.13 -24.37
N LEU A 15 9.92 32.33 -23.33
CA LEU A 15 9.84 30.87 -23.40
C LEU A 15 8.46 30.44 -22.90
N ILE A 16 7.66 29.82 -23.77
CA ILE A 16 6.31 29.36 -23.46
C ILE A 16 6.27 27.83 -23.56
N GLY A 17 6.09 27.15 -22.43
CA GLY A 17 5.83 25.72 -22.37
C GLY A 17 4.34 25.44 -22.43
N VAL A 18 3.92 24.48 -23.27
CA VAL A 18 2.52 24.04 -23.38
C VAL A 18 2.40 22.57 -23.00
N GLY A 19 1.64 22.31 -21.93
CA GLY A 19 1.35 20.98 -21.41
C GLY A 19 0.40 20.20 -22.32
N THR A 20 0.32 18.88 -22.10
CA THR A 20 -0.56 17.99 -22.89
C THR A 20 -2.05 18.27 -22.68
N THR A 21 -2.42 18.88 -21.56
CA THR A 21 -3.78 19.30 -21.19
C THR A 21 -4.15 20.69 -21.72
N GLY A 22 -3.20 21.41 -22.32
CA GLY A 22 -3.38 22.77 -22.84
C GLY A 22 -2.99 23.88 -21.86
N ASP A 23 -2.58 23.55 -20.63
CA ASP A 23 -2.02 24.51 -19.68
C ASP A 23 -0.69 25.07 -20.19
N SER A 24 -0.36 26.32 -19.85
CA SER A 24 0.87 26.96 -20.33
C SER A 24 1.61 27.72 -19.23
N VAL A 25 2.93 27.69 -19.29
CA VAL A 25 3.84 28.43 -18.41
C VAL A 25 4.76 29.27 -19.26
N GLN A 26 4.83 30.57 -18.97
CA GLN A 26 5.73 31.52 -19.65
C GLN A 26 6.86 31.95 -18.72
N VAL A 27 8.08 31.94 -19.25
CA VAL A 27 9.30 32.45 -18.62
C VAL A 27 9.83 33.59 -19.49
N ILE A 28 9.91 34.78 -18.90
CA ILE A 28 10.35 36.00 -19.59
C ILE A 28 11.87 36.12 -19.42
N VAL A 29 12.58 36.34 -20.53
CA VAL A 29 14.02 36.52 -20.53
C VAL A 29 14.35 37.82 -21.25
N ASP A 30 14.58 38.87 -20.48
CA ASP A 30 15.04 40.16 -21.00
C ASP A 30 16.54 40.33 -20.72
N ALA A 31 17.29 40.67 -21.76
CA ALA A 31 18.72 40.93 -21.64
C ALA A 31 19.22 41.98 -22.63
N THR A 32 20.14 42.83 -22.17
CA THR A 32 20.95 43.67 -23.06
C THR A 32 22.19 42.90 -23.51
N LEU A 33 22.48 42.93 -24.80
CA LEU A 33 23.66 42.28 -25.37
C LEU A 33 24.89 43.17 -25.24
N GLY A 34 26.06 42.54 -25.09
CA GLY A 34 27.34 43.23 -25.14
C GLY A 34 27.55 43.94 -26.46
N VAL A 35 28.23 45.08 -26.42
CA VAL A 35 28.54 45.90 -27.61
C VAL A 35 30.04 45.89 -27.83
N PRO A 36 30.55 45.48 -29.01
CA PRO A 36 31.98 45.48 -29.28
C PRO A 36 32.52 46.91 -29.31
N ALA A 37 33.68 47.14 -28.67
CA ALA A 37 34.29 48.48 -28.63
C ALA A 37 34.98 48.85 -29.96
N VAL A 38 35.47 47.87 -30.71
CA VAL A 38 36.31 48.05 -31.90
C VAL A 38 35.69 47.36 -33.12
N VAL A 39 35.89 47.94 -34.31
CA VAL A 39 35.48 47.32 -35.58
C VAL A 39 36.12 45.94 -35.73
N GLY A 40 35.29 44.94 -36.02
CA GLY A 40 35.74 43.57 -36.26
C GLY A 40 35.92 42.73 -34.98
N ASP A 41 35.70 43.30 -33.80
CA ASP A 41 35.62 42.54 -32.55
C ASP A 41 34.23 41.93 -32.36
N THR A 42 34.11 40.96 -31.45
CA THR A 42 32.86 40.28 -31.12
C THR A 42 32.66 40.29 -29.62
N ALA A 43 31.64 40.99 -29.14
CA ALA A 43 31.21 40.92 -27.76
C ALA A 43 30.45 39.61 -27.51
N LYS A 44 30.52 39.09 -26.28
CA LYS A 44 29.88 37.84 -25.89
C LYS A 44 28.96 38.06 -24.69
N THR A 45 27.75 37.54 -24.78
CA THR A 45 26.78 37.55 -23.68
C THR A 45 26.36 36.13 -23.33
N PHE A 46 26.51 35.75 -22.07
CA PHE A 46 25.95 34.52 -21.51
C PHE A 46 24.63 34.83 -20.81
N LEU A 47 23.58 34.13 -21.24
CA LEU A 47 22.31 34.07 -20.54
C LEU A 47 22.17 32.68 -19.94
N ARG A 48 21.99 32.62 -18.62
CA ARG A 48 21.80 31.35 -17.90
C ARG A 48 20.51 31.43 -17.09
N LEU A 49 19.52 30.67 -17.52
CA LEU A 49 18.26 30.49 -16.79
C LEU A 49 18.43 29.37 -15.77
N SER A 50 17.88 29.54 -14.58
CA SER A 50 17.93 28.55 -13.48
C SER A 50 16.79 28.77 -12.49
N SER A 51 16.74 27.97 -11.42
CA SER A 51 15.76 28.12 -10.33
C SER A 51 15.82 29.48 -9.60
N ILE A 52 16.96 30.17 -9.66
CA ILE A 52 17.11 31.49 -9.03
C ILE A 52 16.77 32.65 -9.98
N GLY A 53 16.37 32.36 -11.21
CA GLY A 53 16.10 33.35 -12.27
C GLY A 53 17.14 33.35 -13.39
N THR A 54 17.33 34.51 -14.02
CA THR A 54 18.17 34.69 -15.21
C THR A 54 19.45 35.44 -14.87
N VAL A 55 20.59 34.77 -15.02
CA VAL A 55 21.92 35.39 -14.90
C VAL A 55 22.37 35.87 -16.27
N VAL A 56 22.76 37.14 -16.35
CA VAL A 56 23.28 37.80 -17.57
C VAL A 56 24.73 38.20 -17.33
N GLN A 57 25.64 37.69 -18.14
CA GLN A 57 27.06 38.03 -18.09
C GLN A 57 27.53 38.54 -19.44
N ILE A 58 28.15 39.72 -19.45
CA ILE A 58 28.65 40.37 -20.67
C ILE A 58 30.18 40.36 -20.64
N TYR A 59 30.78 40.06 -21.77
CA TYR A 59 32.20 40.07 -22.05
C TYR A 59 32.42 40.97 -23.26
N ASP A 60 33.37 41.90 -23.16
CA ASP A 60 33.61 42.90 -24.19
C ASP A 60 34.24 42.25 -25.45
N SER A 61 35.02 41.17 -25.26
CA SER A 61 35.50 40.29 -26.32
C SER A 61 35.35 38.81 -25.99
N VAL A 62 35.28 37.96 -27.03
CA VAL A 62 35.22 36.49 -26.89
C VAL A 62 36.44 35.87 -26.18
N SER A 63 37.58 36.57 -26.18
CA SER A 63 38.82 36.11 -25.53
C SER A 63 38.91 36.44 -24.05
N ASP A 64 37.97 37.22 -23.51
CA ASP A 64 38.02 37.65 -22.11
C ASP A 64 37.74 36.49 -21.15
N SER A 65 38.55 36.38 -20.11
CA SER A 65 38.39 35.34 -19.08
C SER A 65 37.38 35.72 -17.99
N PHE A 66 37.09 37.01 -17.83
CA PHE A 66 36.17 37.53 -16.82
C PHE A 66 35.13 38.46 -17.47
N PRO A 67 33.87 38.46 -16.97
CA PRO A 67 32.84 39.34 -17.52
C PRO A 67 33.10 40.80 -17.15
N SER A 68 32.79 41.71 -18.08
CA SER A 68 32.79 43.16 -17.84
C SER A 68 31.59 43.61 -16.99
N SER A 69 30.47 42.88 -17.09
CA SER A 69 29.32 43.02 -16.19
C SER A 69 28.63 41.68 -15.95
N SER A 70 28.06 41.54 -14.75
CA SER A 70 27.28 40.37 -14.34
C SER A 70 26.09 40.87 -13.55
N ASP A 71 24.89 40.47 -13.97
CA ASP A 71 23.64 40.79 -13.29
C ASP A 71 22.79 39.52 -13.13
N THR A 72 21.92 39.50 -12.13
CA THR A 72 20.99 38.40 -11.88
C THR A 72 19.60 38.97 -11.69
N ILE A 73 18.73 38.68 -12.65
CA ILE A 73 17.29 38.94 -12.53
C ILE A 73 16.73 37.80 -11.69
N SER A 74 16.58 38.05 -10.39
CA SER A 74 16.10 37.05 -9.44
C SER A 74 14.64 36.68 -9.72
N ALA A 75 14.35 35.38 -9.62
CA ALA A 75 12.97 34.92 -9.57
C ALA A 75 12.38 35.22 -8.18
N LEU A 76 11.26 35.95 -8.14
CA LEU A 76 10.50 36.20 -6.92
C LEU A 76 9.49 35.07 -6.73
N GLU A 77 9.49 34.44 -5.54
CA GLU A 77 8.56 33.35 -5.21
C GLU A 77 7.11 33.78 -5.47
N GLY A 78 6.42 33.04 -6.35
CA GLY A 78 5.00 33.24 -6.66
C GLY A 78 4.69 34.38 -7.63
N GLU A 79 5.69 35.16 -8.09
CA GLU A 79 5.48 36.30 -9.00
C GLU A 79 6.06 36.05 -10.40
N THR A 80 7.16 35.30 -10.52
CA THR A 80 7.85 35.04 -11.79
C THR A 80 8.17 33.56 -11.95
N ASN A 81 7.73 32.96 -13.06
CA ASN A 81 8.12 31.59 -13.40
C ASN A 81 9.58 31.53 -13.85
N THR A 82 10.22 30.42 -13.52
CA THR A 82 11.58 30.08 -13.95
C THR A 82 11.57 28.98 -15.00
N ILE A 83 12.74 28.72 -15.58
CA ILE A 83 12.92 27.55 -16.46
C ILE A 83 12.56 26.23 -15.76
N VAL A 84 12.67 26.15 -14.42
CA VAL A 84 12.29 24.95 -13.67
C VAL A 84 10.78 24.76 -13.66
N ASP A 85 10.00 25.83 -13.49
CA ASP A 85 8.54 25.78 -13.52
C ASP A 85 8.02 25.40 -14.92
N LEU A 86 8.65 25.94 -15.96
CA LEU A 86 8.36 25.58 -17.34
C LEU A 86 8.65 24.10 -17.61
N MET A 87 9.76 23.56 -17.11
CA MET A 87 10.11 22.15 -17.28
C MET A 87 9.27 21.23 -16.40
N ALA A 88 8.82 21.69 -15.22
CA ALA A 88 7.93 20.95 -14.32
C ALA A 88 6.53 20.73 -14.91
N LEU A 89 6.09 21.60 -15.84
CA LEU A 89 4.88 21.38 -16.65
C LEU A 89 4.98 20.11 -17.52
N ASN A 90 6.19 19.58 -17.75
CA ASN A 90 6.48 18.54 -18.73
C ASN A 90 5.90 18.90 -20.11
N PRO A 91 6.35 20.03 -20.71
CA PRO A 91 5.70 20.59 -21.89
C PRO A 91 5.87 19.67 -23.10
N SER A 92 4.76 19.44 -23.81
CA SER A 92 4.75 18.73 -25.09
C SER A 92 5.32 19.59 -26.23
N GLN A 93 5.25 20.91 -26.07
CA GLN A 93 5.81 21.90 -26.98
C GLN A 93 6.45 23.03 -26.18
N MET A 94 7.64 23.45 -26.60
CA MET A 94 8.28 24.70 -26.14
C MET A 94 8.33 25.68 -27.31
N ILE A 95 7.73 26.84 -27.13
CA ILE A 95 7.73 27.95 -28.09
C ILE A 95 8.71 29.01 -27.58
N VAL A 96 9.57 29.47 -28.47
CA VAL A 96 10.49 30.59 -28.20
C VAL A 96 10.00 31.76 -29.03
N ASP A 97 9.41 32.75 -28.37
CA ASP A 97 9.07 34.03 -29.01
C ASP A 97 10.20 35.01 -28.75
N ALA A 98 10.88 35.41 -29.83
CA ALA A 98 12.15 36.13 -29.76
C ALA A 98 12.03 37.46 -30.49
N THR A 99 12.21 38.55 -29.75
CA THR A 99 12.27 39.91 -30.30
C THR A 99 13.60 40.56 -29.95
N ALA A 100 14.26 41.13 -30.96
CA ALA A 100 15.47 41.92 -30.78
C ALA A 100 15.22 43.39 -31.14
N GLY A 101 15.65 44.29 -30.26
CA GLY A 101 15.54 45.74 -30.39
C GLY A 101 16.91 46.42 -30.47
N ILE A 102 16.95 47.64 -31.01
CA ILE A 102 18.10 48.54 -30.93
C ILE A 102 17.71 49.70 -30.02
N GLU A 103 18.44 49.90 -28.93
CA GLU A 103 18.12 50.89 -27.90
C GLU A 103 19.28 51.85 -27.67
N GLY A 104 19.47 52.77 -28.62
CA GLY A 104 20.44 53.85 -28.50
C GLY A 104 21.16 54.18 -29.79
N PHE A 105 22.30 54.88 -29.66
CA PHE A 105 23.13 55.32 -30.77
C PHE A 105 24.38 54.45 -30.89
N GLY A 106 24.88 54.29 -32.12
CA GLY A 106 26.09 53.53 -32.41
C GLY A 106 26.34 53.45 -33.92
N SER A 107 27.08 52.44 -34.35
CA SER A 107 27.51 52.28 -35.73
C SER A 107 27.23 50.87 -36.27
N LEU A 108 26.78 50.82 -37.53
CA LEU A 108 26.65 49.58 -38.29
C LEU A 108 27.91 49.37 -39.12
N ASP A 109 28.63 48.29 -38.84
CA ASP A 109 29.78 47.89 -39.65
C ASP A 109 29.35 46.92 -40.75
N GLN A 110 30.05 46.95 -41.88
CA GLN A 110 29.75 46.07 -43.00
C GLN A 110 29.96 44.61 -42.60
N ASN A 111 28.98 43.76 -42.90
CA ASN A 111 28.95 42.33 -42.56
C ASN A 111 28.92 42.01 -41.06
N ALA A 112 28.59 42.98 -40.20
CA ALA A 112 28.35 42.70 -38.78
C ALA A 112 27.04 41.93 -38.59
N ALA A 113 27.06 40.95 -37.69
CA ALA A 113 25.90 40.15 -37.31
C ALA A 113 25.87 39.91 -35.79
N PHE A 114 24.73 39.44 -35.31
CA PHE A 114 24.62 38.83 -33.99
C PHE A 114 24.01 37.43 -34.14
N TRP A 115 24.43 36.50 -33.28
CA TRP A 115 23.93 35.12 -33.27
C TRP A 115 24.05 34.51 -31.88
N GLY A 116 23.47 33.33 -31.70
CA GLY A 116 23.48 32.61 -30.43
C GLY A 116 23.60 31.11 -30.62
N GLU A 117 24.07 30.47 -29.57
CA GLU A 117 24.01 29.03 -29.36
C GLU A 117 23.20 28.82 -28.08
N TYR A 118 22.43 27.74 -28.04
CA TYR A 118 21.71 27.33 -26.84
C TYR A 118 22.15 25.93 -26.42
N ASN A 119 22.14 25.71 -25.11
CA ASN A 119 22.39 24.40 -24.52
C ASN A 119 21.36 24.19 -23.41
N LEU A 120 20.56 23.13 -23.51
CA LEU A 120 19.61 22.75 -22.49
C LEU A 120 20.22 21.60 -21.67
N ILE A 121 20.52 21.89 -20.41
CA ILE A 121 20.94 20.89 -19.43
C ILE A 121 19.75 20.63 -18.52
N ALA A 122 19.05 19.53 -18.75
CA ALA A 122 17.92 19.07 -17.94
C ALA A 122 18.35 17.85 -17.11
N PRO A 123 18.98 18.05 -15.94
CA PRO A 123 19.29 16.96 -15.03
C PRO A 123 17.98 16.30 -14.56
N PHE A 124 17.92 14.96 -14.49
CA PHE A 124 16.76 14.27 -13.92
C PHE A 124 16.80 14.36 -12.39
N SER A 125 16.49 15.55 -11.91
CA SER A 125 16.38 15.87 -10.49
C SER A 125 14.91 15.99 -10.10
N VAL A 126 14.51 15.26 -9.07
CA VAL A 126 13.13 15.16 -8.64
C VAL A 126 13.02 15.36 -7.13
N ILE A 127 11.89 15.91 -6.70
CA ILE A 127 11.45 15.89 -5.30
C ILE A 127 10.28 14.91 -5.27
N LEU A 128 10.38 13.87 -4.43
CA LEU A 128 9.39 12.82 -4.39
C LEU A 128 8.65 12.86 -3.06
N ASP A 129 7.34 12.74 -3.12
CA ASP A 129 6.53 12.34 -1.97
C ASP A 129 6.61 10.83 -1.77
N THR A 130 6.09 10.35 -0.64
CA THR A 130 6.02 8.91 -0.39
C THR A 130 5.06 8.25 -1.37
N ILE A 131 5.55 7.25 -2.10
CA ILE A 131 4.77 6.48 -3.08
C ILE A 131 4.68 5.05 -2.60
N THR A 132 3.47 4.49 -2.60
CA THR A 132 3.23 3.06 -2.30
C THR A 132 2.56 2.40 -3.50
N PHE A 133 3.06 1.24 -3.87
CA PHE A 133 2.59 0.42 -4.97
C PHE A 133 2.30 -0.99 -4.47
N VAL A 134 1.14 -1.51 -4.85
CA VAL A 134 0.77 -2.92 -4.74
C VAL A 134 0.26 -3.34 -6.12
N PRO A 135 0.82 -4.38 -6.76
CA PRO A 135 0.33 -4.88 -8.03
C PRO A 135 -1.14 -5.28 -7.96
N VAL A 136 -1.82 -5.08 -9.08
CA VAL A 136 -3.24 -5.46 -9.24
C VAL A 136 -3.42 -6.98 -9.24
N THR A 137 -2.39 -7.73 -9.65
CA THR A 137 -2.42 -9.18 -9.71
C THR A 137 -1.66 -9.75 -8.52
N SER A 138 -2.35 -10.50 -7.67
CA SER A 138 -1.74 -11.31 -6.63
C SER A 138 -1.39 -12.71 -7.12
N THR A 139 -0.56 -13.40 -6.36
CA THR A 139 -0.24 -14.82 -6.58
C THR A 139 -1.13 -15.66 -5.66
N PRO A 140 -2.06 -16.47 -6.20
CA PRO A 140 -2.84 -17.38 -5.38
C PRO A 140 -1.95 -18.50 -4.84
N VAL A 141 -2.18 -18.85 -3.58
CA VAL A 141 -1.60 -20.00 -2.89
C VAL A 141 -2.76 -20.90 -2.53
N THR A 142 -2.86 -22.03 -3.22
CA THR A 142 -3.94 -22.99 -2.97
C THR A 142 -3.81 -23.57 -1.58
N GLU A 143 -4.95 -23.86 -0.94
CA GLU A 143 -4.98 -24.56 0.35
C GLU A 143 -4.07 -25.80 0.31
N MET A 144 -3.24 -25.95 1.35
CA MET A 144 -2.42 -27.16 1.51
C MET A 144 -3.34 -28.35 1.80
N ASP A 145 -3.05 -29.51 1.21
CA ASP A 145 -3.74 -30.74 1.60
C ASP A 145 -3.51 -31.02 3.11
N HIS A 146 -4.45 -31.75 3.71
CA HIS A 146 -4.50 -31.99 5.15
C HIS A 146 -3.19 -32.54 5.71
N GLU A 147 -2.62 -33.54 5.04
CA GLU A 147 -1.39 -34.20 5.48
C GLU A 147 -0.20 -33.22 5.41
N THR A 148 -0.02 -32.56 4.26
CA THR A 148 1.04 -31.56 4.07
C THR A 148 0.92 -30.41 5.07
N ARG A 149 -0.30 -29.91 5.32
CA ARG A 149 -0.56 -28.83 6.26
C ARG A 149 -0.14 -29.22 7.68
N ASN A 150 -0.51 -30.40 8.13
CA ASN A 150 -0.19 -30.88 9.47
C ASN A 150 1.30 -31.15 9.63
N GLN A 151 1.94 -31.79 8.64
CA GLN A 151 3.40 -31.96 8.62
C GLN A 151 4.13 -30.61 8.60
N PHE A 152 3.64 -29.63 7.84
CA PHE A 152 4.22 -28.30 7.76
C PHE A 152 4.13 -27.57 9.12
N ARG A 153 2.95 -27.54 9.75
CA ARG A 153 2.75 -26.92 11.07
C ARG A 153 3.57 -27.58 12.18
N ALA A 154 3.71 -28.91 12.13
CA ALA A 154 4.43 -29.67 13.14
C ALA A 154 5.97 -29.60 12.94
N SER A 155 6.42 -29.51 11.69
CA SER A 155 7.84 -29.53 11.34
C SER A 155 8.47 -28.14 11.26
N VAL A 156 7.78 -27.14 10.73
CA VAL A 156 8.35 -25.80 10.50
C VAL A 156 8.13 -24.94 11.74
N LYS A 157 9.20 -24.71 12.51
CA LYS A 157 9.16 -23.80 13.66
C LYS A 157 9.20 -22.33 13.28
N GLY A 158 9.76 -22.06 12.11
CA GLY A 158 9.84 -20.73 11.53
C GLY A 158 10.90 -20.67 10.46
N ALA A 159 11.00 -19.52 9.82
CA ALA A 159 12.04 -19.21 8.86
C ALA A 159 12.55 -17.78 9.08
N SER A 160 13.78 -17.51 8.65
CA SER A 160 14.36 -16.17 8.68
C SER A 160 14.99 -15.88 7.33
N MET A 161 14.65 -14.75 6.73
CA MET A 161 15.31 -14.25 5.54
C MET A 161 16.29 -13.15 5.93
N THR A 162 17.58 -13.37 5.67
CA THR A 162 18.60 -12.34 5.83
C THR A 162 18.90 -11.73 4.48
N THR A 163 18.79 -10.41 4.39
CA THR A 163 19.03 -9.66 3.16
C THR A 163 20.08 -8.59 3.42
N ARG A 164 21.17 -8.60 2.65
CA ARG A 164 22.09 -7.46 2.52
C ARG A 164 21.70 -6.64 1.30
N ILE A 165 21.60 -5.34 1.48
CA ILE A 165 21.15 -4.40 0.45
C ILE A 165 22.16 -3.27 0.38
N ILE A 166 22.72 -3.06 -0.81
CA ILE A 166 23.51 -1.89 -1.15
C ILE A 166 22.66 -1.03 -2.10
N ASN A 167 22.19 0.11 -1.59
CA ASN A 167 21.33 1.03 -2.32
C ASN A 167 22.12 2.25 -2.80
N GLY A 168 22.43 2.25 -4.10
CA GLY A 168 22.97 3.40 -4.82
C GLY A 168 21.90 4.27 -5.45
N LEU A 169 20.61 3.96 -5.30
CA LEU A 169 19.53 4.86 -5.72
C LEU A 169 19.44 6.04 -4.75
N PRO A 170 19.08 7.24 -5.24
CA PRO A 170 18.99 8.43 -4.41
C PRO A 170 17.67 8.49 -3.60
N ILE A 171 17.01 7.35 -3.41
CA ILE A 171 15.75 7.18 -2.69
C ILE A 171 15.85 5.97 -1.77
N SER A 172 15.20 6.03 -0.62
CA SER A 172 15.04 4.92 0.33
C SER A 172 13.62 4.35 0.28
N GLY A 173 13.38 3.26 0.98
CA GLY A 173 12.07 2.61 0.94
C GLY A 173 12.01 1.26 1.63
N GLU A 174 10.89 0.58 1.41
CA GLU A 174 10.64 -0.78 1.86
C GLU A 174 9.96 -1.59 0.75
N MET A 175 10.35 -2.85 0.63
CA MET A 175 9.63 -3.85 -0.16
C MET A 175 9.16 -4.92 0.81
N ALA A 176 7.87 -5.22 0.80
CA ALA A 176 7.24 -6.19 1.68
C ALA A 176 6.51 -7.25 0.84
N ILE A 177 6.68 -8.51 1.21
CA ILE A 177 5.81 -9.59 0.73
C ILE A 177 4.67 -9.65 1.73
N ILE A 178 3.47 -9.30 1.28
CA ILE A 178 2.24 -9.30 2.06
C ILE A 178 1.37 -10.48 1.66
N PHE A 179 0.53 -10.93 2.58
CA PHE A 179 -0.37 -12.06 2.35
C PHE A 179 -1.71 -11.87 3.04
N SER A 180 -2.73 -12.55 2.51
CA SER A 180 -4.13 -12.45 2.93
C SER A 180 -4.88 -13.75 2.62
N ASP A 181 -5.99 -14.00 3.32
CA ASP A 181 -6.99 -15.03 2.99
C ASP A 181 -7.89 -14.64 1.81
N ARG A 182 -7.78 -13.41 1.31
CA ARG A 182 -8.52 -12.93 0.14
C ARG A 182 -7.62 -12.13 -0.77
N ASP A 183 -8.02 -12.01 -2.04
CA ASP A 183 -7.35 -11.16 -3.01
C ASP A 183 -7.69 -9.68 -2.74
N LEU A 184 -7.27 -9.18 -1.57
CA LEU A 184 -7.61 -7.86 -1.05
C LEU A 184 -6.42 -7.29 -0.26
N PHE A 185 -5.74 -6.30 -0.85
CA PHE A 185 -4.54 -5.69 -0.28
C PHE A 185 -4.65 -4.16 -0.24
N PRO A 186 -5.10 -3.56 0.88
CA PRO A 186 -5.14 -2.12 1.01
C PRO A 186 -3.75 -1.48 0.92
N LEU A 187 -3.63 -0.36 0.20
CA LEU A 187 -2.37 0.39 0.06
C LEU A 187 -1.89 0.96 1.40
N ASP A 188 -2.82 1.38 2.24
CA ASP A 188 -2.58 1.76 3.62
C ASP A 188 -3.81 1.48 4.49
N ARG A 189 -3.71 1.80 5.78
CA ARG A 189 -4.76 1.57 6.78
C ARG A 189 -5.60 2.82 7.06
N LYS A 190 -5.53 3.85 6.21
CA LYS A 190 -6.31 5.08 6.40
C LYS A 190 -7.77 4.83 6.04
N ALA A 191 -8.67 5.53 6.71
CA ALA A 191 -10.11 5.41 6.48
C ALA A 191 -10.49 5.69 5.02
N GLU A 192 -9.85 6.67 4.37
CA GLU A 192 -10.09 7.02 2.96
C GLU A 192 -9.77 5.86 2.01
N THR A 193 -8.62 5.21 2.19
CA THR A 193 -8.20 4.05 1.39
C THR A 193 -9.13 2.86 1.60
N LEU A 194 -9.49 2.57 2.85
CA LEU A 194 -10.40 1.47 3.17
C LEU A 194 -11.82 1.73 2.66
N GLN A 195 -12.29 2.98 2.70
CA GLN A 195 -13.58 3.35 2.13
C GLN A 195 -13.59 3.20 0.60
N ALA A 196 -12.52 3.61 -0.09
CA ALA A 196 -12.42 3.42 -1.54
C ALA A 196 -12.49 1.94 -1.95
N ILE A 197 -11.96 1.04 -1.11
CA ILE A 197 -12.08 -0.40 -1.30
C ILE A 197 -13.54 -0.85 -1.11
N ALA A 198 -14.21 -0.41 -0.03
CA ALA A 198 -15.61 -0.70 0.20
C ALA A 198 -16.49 -0.24 -0.97
N ASP A 199 -16.24 0.96 -1.50
CA ASP A 199 -16.93 1.52 -2.66
C ASP A 199 -16.68 0.68 -3.92
N SER A 200 -15.44 0.22 -4.15
CA SER A 200 -15.09 -0.68 -5.25
C SER A 200 -15.78 -2.05 -5.15
N LEU A 201 -16.04 -2.52 -3.92
CA LEU A 201 -16.83 -3.73 -3.65
C LEU A 201 -18.35 -3.46 -3.67
N GLN A 202 -18.76 -2.22 -3.98
CA GLN A 202 -20.15 -1.76 -4.04
C GLN A 202 -20.89 -1.92 -2.71
N TRP A 203 -20.17 -1.75 -1.60
CA TRP A 203 -20.78 -1.77 -0.28
C TRP A 203 -21.28 -0.39 0.10
N LEU A 204 -22.46 -0.35 0.72
CA LEU A 204 -22.95 0.84 1.44
C LEU A 204 -22.37 0.92 2.86
N ASP A 205 -21.52 -0.05 3.20
CA ASP A 205 -20.99 -0.34 4.52
C ASP A 205 -19.60 0.29 4.69
N SER A 206 -19.12 0.30 5.94
CA SER A 206 -17.77 0.75 6.26
C SER A 206 -16.77 -0.41 6.23
N LEU A 207 -15.51 -0.11 5.91
CA LEU A 207 -14.39 -1.04 6.08
C LEU A 207 -13.35 -0.41 7.02
N TYR A 208 -12.96 -1.14 8.06
CA TYR A 208 -11.97 -0.68 9.04
C TYR A 208 -11.07 -1.82 9.52
N VAL A 209 -10.03 -1.50 10.28
CA VAL A 209 -9.03 -2.48 10.74
C VAL A 209 -9.15 -2.70 12.25
N VAL A 210 -9.18 -3.96 12.67
CA VAL A 210 -9.01 -4.39 14.06
C VAL A 210 -7.75 -5.25 14.17
N LYS A 211 -7.00 -5.11 15.27
CA LYS A 211 -5.77 -5.87 15.51
C LYS A 211 -5.73 -6.62 16.83
N SER A 212 -6.73 -6.40 17.69
CA SER A 212 -6.74 -6.99 19.03
C SER A 212 -7.63 -8.20 19.10
N CYS A 213 -7.06 -9.31 19.54
CA CYS A 213 -7.79 -10.55 19.80
C CYS A 213 -8.73 -10.42 21.00
N THR A 214 -8.53 -9.41 21.85
CA THR A 214 -9.50 -9.09 22.92
C THR A 214 -10.83 -8.58 22.37
N THR A 215 -10.82 -7.96 21.18
CA THR A 215 -12.01 -7.55 20.44
C THR A 215 -12.52 -8.68 19.54
N LEU A 216 -11.62 -9.41 18.89
CA LEU A 216 -11.90 -10.54 17.99
C LEU A 216 -12.09 -11.84 18.77
N LYS A 217 -13.07 -11.84 19.67
CA LYS A 217 -13.43 -13.00 20.48
C LYS A 217 -14.93 -13.25 20.39
N PRO A 218 -15.39 -14.48 20.61
CA PRO A 218 -16.80 -14.78 20.36
C PRO A 218 -17.75 -14.20 21.42
N SER A 219 -17.26 -13.97 22.64
CA SER A 219 -18.00 -13.20 23.68
C SER A 219 -18.26 -11.72 23.33
N ASN A 220 -17.85 -11.27 22.14
CA ASN A 220 -18.19 -9.97 21.61
C ASN A 220 -19.35 -10.09 20.61
N ASP A 221 -20.58 -9.87 21.08
CA ASP A 221 -21.81 -9.94 20.26
C ASP A 221 -21.89 -8.89 19.14
N ASP A 222 -20.87 -8.06 19.01
CA ASP A 222 -20.81 -6.98 18.04
C ASP A 222 -20.12 -7.40 16.74
N MET A 223 -19.39 -8.51 16.74
CA MET A 223 -18.56 -8.96 15.62
C MET A 223 -18.70 -10.47 15.35
N TYR A 224 -18.92 -10.81 14.09
CA TYR A 224 -18.83 -12.17 13.58
C TYR A 224 -17.41 -12.44 13.07
N ILE A 225 -16.72 -13.38 13.71
CA ILE A 225 -15.29 -13.63 13.45
C ILE A 225 -15.03 -14.90 12.61
N PHE A 226 -16.02 -15.77 12.50
CA PHE A 226 -15.85 -17.13 11.96
C PHE A 226 -15.89 -17.24 10.43
N ASN A 227 -15.92 -16.09 9.75
CA ASN A 227 -15.71 -15.99 8.30
C ASN A 227 -14.26 -16.17 7.88
N VAL A 228 -13.33 -15.92 8.82
CA VAL A 228 -11.89 -15.87 8.57
C VAL A 228 -11.14 -16.82 9.52
N MET A 229 -11.60 -16.95 10.76
CA MET A 229 -11.03 -17.85 11.75
C MET A 229 -11.97 -19.04 11.94
N ASN A 230 -11.45 -20.28 12.00
CA ASN A 230 -12.30 -21.43 12.33
C ASN A 230 -12.40 -21.61 13.85
N ASP A 231 -11.31 -21.32 14.57
CA ASP A 231 -11.32 -21.19 16.03
C ASP A 231 -10.96 -19.75 16.44
N SER A 232 -11.63 -19.24 17.47
CA SER A 232 -11.22 -18.02 18.17
C SER A 232 -9.77 -18.01 18.66
N SER A 233 -9.17 -19.17 18.94
CA SER A 233 -7.75 -19.27 19.30
C SER A 233 -6.81 -19.02 18.12
N ASP A 234 -7.30 -19.04 16.88
CA ASP A 234 -6.53 -18.73 15.68
C ASP A 234 -6.24 -17.23 15.54
N CYS A 235 -6.86 -16.39 16.38
CA CYS A 235 -6.58 -14.97 16.37
C CYS A 235 -5.13 -14.68 16.78
N ILE A 236 -4.45 -13.86 15.97
CA ILE A 236 -3.07 -13.43 16.21
C ILE A 236 -3.04 -11.92 16.46
N GLU A 237 -2.55 -11.55 17.65
CA GLU A 237 -2.46 -10.15 18.05
C GLU A 237 -1.54 -9.36 17.12
N GLY A 238 -2.01 -8.18 16.66
CA GLY A 238 -1.24 -7.28 15.80
C GLY A 238 -1.44 -7.46 14.30
N VAL A 239 -1.99 -8.60 13.87
CA VAL A 239 -2.43 -8.83 12.47
C VAL A 239 -3.55 -7.86 12.13
N ALA A 240 -3.58 -7.34 10.89
CA ALA A 240 -4.64 -6.45 10.47
C ALA A 240 -5.84 -7.24 9.94
N TYR A 241 -6.87 -7.39 10.77
CA TYR A 241 -8.16 -7.94 10.36
C TYR A 241 -9.03 -6.83 9.78
N LEU A 242 -9.48 -7.01 8.55
CA LEU A 242 -10.39 -6.14 7.83
C LEU A 242 -11.83 -6.47 8.23
N ILE A 243 -12.50 -5.48 8.81
CA ILE A 243 -13.86 -5.60 9.33
C ILE A 243 -14.81 -4.85 8.42
N ARG A 244 -15.85 -5.54 7.96
CA ARG A 244 -17.00 -4.94 7.29
C ARG A 244 -18.01 -4.52 8.36
N GLY A 245 -18.22 -3.23 8.51
CA GLY A 245 -19.18 -2.66 9.43
C GLY A 245 -20.49 -2.30 8.75
N VAL A 246 -21.56 -3.05 9.06
CA VAL A 246 -22.87 -2.94 8.40
C VAL A 246 -23.84 -2.20 9.31
N GLN A 247 -24.50 -1.15 8.80
CA GLN A 247 -25.43 -0.38 9.63
C GLN A 247 -26.63 -1.23 10.08
N GLY A 248 -26.85 -1.28 11.40
CA GLY A 248 -27.97 -2.00 12.00
C GLY A 248 -27.80 -3.53 12.04
N SER A 249 -26.63 -4.04 11.64
CA SER A 249 -26.24 -5.45 11.75
C SER A 249 -24.97 -5.58 12.61
N ARG A 250 -24.60 -6.82 12.93
CA ARG A 250 -23.29 -7.13 13.51
C ARG A 250 -22.21 -6.90 12.45
N ASP A 251 -21.05 -6.46 12.90
CA ASP A 251 -19.87 -6.29 12.06
C ASP A 251 -19.28 -7.67 11.75
N THR A 252 -18.51 -7.79 10.68
CA THR A 252 -18.01 -9.08 10.22
C THR A 252 -16.54 -8.98 9.86
N VAL A 253 -15.72 -9.87 10.43
CA VAL A 253 -14.34 -10.07 9.97
C VAL A 253 -14.43 -10.60 8.55
N TYR A 254 -13.89 -9.84 7.61
CA TYR A 254 -14.01 -10.09 6.18
C TYR A 254 -12.75 -10.70 5.58
N SER A 255 -11.57 -10.31 6.10
CA SER A 255 -10.26 -10.81 5.66
C SER A 255 -9.19 -10.43 6.69
N PHE A 256 -8.02 -11.07 6.66
CA PHE A 256 -6.81 -10.58 7.31
C PHE A 256 -5.76 -10.16 6.27
N VAL A 257 -4.90 -9.20 6.62
CA VAL A 257 -3.73 -8.85 5.82
C VAL A 257 -2.52 -8.70 6.73
N ASP A 258 -1.44 -9.40 6.41
CA ASP A 258 -0.19 -9.29 7.15
C ASP A 258 1.04 -9.33 6.23
N THR A 259 2.23 -9.06 6.80
CA THR A 259 3.51 -9.04 6.11
C THR A 259 4.33 -10.29 6.42
N LEU A 260 4.56 -11.13 5.41
CA LEU A 260 5.45 -12.29 5.53
C LEU A 260 6.90 -11.86 5.70
N LEU A 261 7.40 -11.10 4.74
CA LEU A 261 8.80 -10.74 4.61
C LEU A 261 8.96 -9.26 4.33
N LYS A 262 9.99 -8.63 4.91
CA LYS A 262 10.31 -7.22 4.68
C LYS A 262 11.77 -7.05 4.29
N ILE A 263 11.98 -6.23 3.27
CA ILE A 263 13.26 -5.79 2.73
C ILE A 263 13.28 -4.26 2.87
N VAL A 264 14.35 -3.69 3.41
CA VAL A 264 14.45 -2.23 3.63
C VAL A 264 15.55 -1.65 2.75
N LEU A 265 15.19 -0.75 1.85
CA LEU A 265 16.14 0.01 1.04
C LEU A 265 16.72 1.13 1.92
N PRO A 266 18.00 1.06 2.34
CA PRO A 266 18.59 2.07 3.22
C PRO A 266 18.71 3.41 2.49
N THR A 267 18.66 4.51 3.25
CA THR A 267 19.04 5.82 2.73
C THR A 267 20.53 5.82 2.37
N PRO A 268 20.92 6.42 1.23
CA PRO A 268 22.33 6.62 0.90
C PRO A 268 23.10 7.30 2.04
N GLU A 269 24.35 6.90 2.24
CA GLU A 269 25.20 7.46 3.31
C GLU A 269 25.63 8.89 3.00
N GLU A 270 25.94 9.17 1.74
CA GLU A 270 26.41 10.49 1.30
C GLU A 270 25.89 10.83 -0.10
N PHE A 271 25.52 12.10 -0.28
CA PHE A 271 25.20 12.68 -1.58
C PHE A 271 26.29 13.67 -1.99
N TYR A 272 26.51 13.84 -3.30
CA TYR A 272 27.37 14.89 -3.81
C TYR A 272 26.81 16.27 -3.44
N GLY A 273 27.72 17.20 -3.13
CA GLY A 273 27.42 18.59 -2.80
C GLY A 273 27.67 19.55 -3.96
N VAL A 274 27.36 20.83 -3.73
CA VAL A 274 27.63 21.89 -4.71
C VAL A 274 29.13 22.08 -4.87
N GLY A 275 29.63 21.93 -6.09
CA GLY A 275 31.04 22.11 -6.43
C GLY A 275 31.89 20.84 -6.40
N ASP A 276 31.28 19.67 -6.13
CA ASP A 276 31.98 18.41 -6.28
C ASP A 276 32.35 18.15 -7.75
N PRO A 277 33.59 17.74 -8.05
CA PRO A 277 34.07 17.60 -9.43
C PRO A 277 33.51 16.37 -10.16
N ASP A 278 33.11 15.34 -9.40
CA ASP A 278 32.79 14.01 -9.93
C ASP A 278 31.28 13.70 -9.97
N GLY A 279 30.44 14.57 -9.39
CA GLY A 279 28.99 14.38 -9.28
C GLY A 279 28.21 15.69 -9.10
N SER A 280 26.92 15.62 -9.41
CA SER A 280 25.99 16.75 -9.26
C SER A 280 25.29 16.70 -7.89
N PRO A 281 24.92 17.85 -7.31
CA PRO A 281 24.15 17.90 -6.07
C PRO A 281 22.92 16.97 -6.11
N GLY A 282 22.74 16.17 -5.04
CA GLY A 282 21.63 15.21 -4.93
C GLY A 282 21.87 13.87 -5.62
N MET A 283 23.00 13.67 -6.30
CA MET A 283 23.47 12.35 -6.73
C MET A 283 24.00 11.55 -5.54
N VAL A 284 23.83 10.23 -5.55
CA VAL A 284 24.46 9.36 -4.56
C VAL A 284 25.97 9.35 -4.76
N LYS A 285 26.71 9.64 -3.69
CA LYS A 285 28.17 9.55 -3.63
C LYS A 285 28.61 8.27 -2.95
N ILE A 286 28.01 7.95 -1.81
CA ILE A 286 28.23 6.70 -1.09
C ILE A 286 26.89 5.99 -0.93
N PRO A 287 26.73 4.77 -1.48
CA PRO A 287 25.50 4.01 -1.36
C PRO A 287 25.23 3.61 0.09
N GLY A 288 23.95 3.44 0.45
CA GLY A 288 23.59 2.89 1.74
C GLY A 288 23.83 1.38 1.76
N ASP A 289 24.42 0.84 2.83
CA ASP A 289 24.63 -0.61 3.01
C ASP A 289 23.96 -1.07 4.30
N THR A 290 23.05 -2.03 4.22
CA THR A 290 22.37 -2.56 5.40
C THR A 290 22.14 -4.06 5.29
N VAL A 291 22.03 -4.70 6.46
CA VAL A 291 21.60 -6.10 6.59
C VAL A 291 20.35 -6.14 7.44
N VAL A 292 19.27 -6.70 6.89
CA VAL A 292 17.98 -6.85 7.56
C VAL A 292 17.62 -8.32 7.65
N VAL A 293 17.17 -8.73 8.83
CA VAL A 293 16.58 -10.05 9.05
C VAL A 293 15.08 -9.90 9.17
N SER A 294 14.32 -10.63 8.36
CA SER A 294 12.87 -10.73 8.45
C SER A 294 12.49 -12.14 8.89
N GLU A 295 11.75 -12.24 9.98
CA GLU A 295 11.31 -13.52 10.54
C GLU A 295 9.91 -13.90 10.07
N ILE A 296 9.75 -15.18 9.76
CA ILE A 296 8.50 -15.90 9.58
C ILE A 296 8.35 -16.78 10.81
N ASP A 297 7.65 -16.27 11.82
CA ASP A 297 7.42 -16.96 13.10
C ASP A 297 6.31 -18.02 12.99
N SER A 298 6.05 -18.72 14.10
CA SER A 298 5.01 -19.74 14.16
C SER A 298 3.61 -19.19 13.85
N ASN A 299 3.32 -17.93 14.19
CA ASN A 299 2.01 -17.33 13.93
C ASN A 299 1.79 -17.16 12.42
N LYS A 300 2.80 -16.66 11.71
CA LYS A 300 2.76 -16.56 10.24
C LYS A 300 2.69 -17.93 9.57
N ILE A 301 3.38 -18.93 10.11
CA ILE A 301 3.28 -20.32 9.64
C ILE A 301 1.85 -20.84 9.80
N THR A 302 1.21 -20.60 10.96
CA THR A 302 -0.19 -21.00 11.20
C THR A 302 -1.15 -20.33 10.23
N MET A 303 -1.00 -19.03 9.97
CA MET A 303 -1.85 -18.29 9.01
C MET A 303 -1.65 -18.76 7.58
N LEU A 304 -0.40 -18.95 7.14
CA LEU A 304 -0.06 -19.45 5.81
C LEU A 304 -0.60 -20.86 5.53
N SER A 305 -0.86 -21.62 6.59
CA SER A 305 -1.37 -22.99 6.53
C SER A 305 -2.80 -23.07 7.07
N SER A 306 -3.50 -21.94 7.22
CA SER A 306 -4.92 -21.96 7.61
C SER A 306 -5.79 -22.54 6.49
N LEU A 307 -7.06 -22.85 6.77
CA LEU A 307 -7.96 -23.39 5.76
C LEU A 307 -8.32 -22.31 4.73
N GLY A 308 -8.62 -22.74 3.50
CA GLY A 308 -8.91 -21.87 2.38
C GLY A 308 -7.67 -21.49 1.57
N ASP A 309 -7.92 -20.92 0.40
CA ASP A 309 -6.87 -20.35 -0.44
C ASP A 309 -6.37 -19.03 0.16
N HIS A 310 -5.08 -18.76 -0.02
CA HIS A 310 -4.45 -17.49 0.33
C HIS A 310 -3.93 -16.78 -0.91
N TYR A 311 -3.54 -15.53 -0.71
CA TYR A 311 -3.00 -14.68 -1.76
C TYR A 311 -1.75 -14.02 -1.23
N ILE A 312 -0.72 -13.95 -2.07
CA ILE A 312 0.53 -13.24 -1.79
C ILE A 312 0.70 -12.11 -2.79
N ASN A 313 1.16 -10.96 -2.31
CA ASN A 313 1.44 -9.81 -3.16
C ASN A 313 2.73 -9.09 -2.70
N ASN A 314 3.31 -8.25 -3.56
CA ASN A 314 4.46 -7.42 -3.22
C ASN A 314 4.05 -5.96 -3.03
N MET A 315 4.27 -5.41 -1.85
CA MET A 315 4.11 -3.98 -1.60
C MET A 315 5.47 -3.29 -1.67
N THR A 316 5.61 -2.31 -2.55
CA THR A 316 6.80 -1.45 -2.62
C THR A 316 6.43 -0.06 -2.18
N ARG A 317 7.16 0.48 -1.21
CA ARG A 317 6.99 1.85 -0.75
C ARG A 317 8.33 2.57 -0.81
N PHE A 318 8.40 3.60 -1.64
CA PHE A 318 9.53 4.53 -1.63
C PHE A 318 9.23 5.66 -0.67
N TYR A 319 10.18 5.95 0.20
CA TYR A 319 10.09 7.10 1.07
C TYR A 319 10.36 8.35 0.24
N GLY A 320 9.57 9.40 0.52
CA GLY A 320 9.77 10.70 -0.11
C GLY A 320 11.12 11.29 0.27
N THR A 321 11.55 12.32 -0.44
CA THR A 321 12.85 12.96 -0.26
C THR A 321 12.81 14.16 0.70
N GLU A 322 11.73 14.29 1.47
CA GLU A 322 11.53 15.34 2.48
C GLU A 322 11.76 16.77 1.92
N GLY A 323 11.34 17.00 0.67
CA GLY A 323 11.52 18.28 -0.01
C GLY A 323 12.92 18.52 -0.60
N GLN A 324 13.86 17.60 -0.41
CA GLN A 324 15.19 17.67 -1.02
C GLN A 324 15.15 17.15 -2.45
N ALA A 325 15.80 17.89 -3.36
CA ALA A 325 15.96 17.47 -4.74
C ALA A 325 17.02 16.38 -4.83
N VAL A 326 16.64 15.22 -5.36
CA VAL A 326 17.54 14.09 -5.57
C VAL A 326 17.75 13.86 -7.06
N PHE A 327 18.88 13.27 -7.45
CA PHE A 327 19.23 13.04 -8.85
C PHE A 327 19.45 11.56 -9.12
N PHE A 328 18.72 11.00 -10.08
CA PHE A 328 18.99 9.66 -10.57
C PHE A 328 20.03 9.69 -11.68
N SER A 329 21.09 8.92 -11.49
CA SER A 329 22.23 8.80 -12.38
C SER A 329 22.23 7.44 -13.08
N THR A 330 22.87 7.39 -14.24
CA THR A 330 23.13 6.12 -14.95
C THR A 330 24.13 5.21 -14.21
N ARG A 331 24.74 5.71 -13.14
CA ARG A 331 25.64 4.95 -12.26
C ARG A 331 24.94 4.34 -11.04
N ASP A 332 23.68 4.69 -10.79
CA ASP A 332 22.99 4.22 -9.60
C ASP A 332 22.68 2.73 -9.75
N THR A 333 23.07 1.94 -8.76
CA THR A 333 22.85 0.50 -8.72
C THR A 333 22.09 0.11 -7.45
N LEU A 334 21.33 -0.97 -7.54
CA LEU A 334 20.72 -1.61 -6.39
C LEU A 334 21.21 -3.06 -6.36
N GLU A 335 21.95 -3.42 -5.31
CA GLU A 335 22.41 -4.79 -5.11
C GLU A 335 21.65 -5.39 -3.92
N ILE A 336 21.06 -6.56 -4.16
CA ILE A 336 20.31 -7.30 -3.15
C ILE A 336 20.88 -8.72 -3.10
N LEU A 337 21.37 -9.11 -1.93
CA LEU A 337 21.80 -10.47 -1.64
C LEU A 337 20.96 -11.01 -0.50
N SER A 338 20.17 -12.06 -0.76
CA SER A 338 19.30 -12.68 0.24
C SER A 338 19.54 -14.18 0.36
N TYR A 339 19.42 -14.69 1.58
CA TYR A 339 19.24 -16.12 1.83
C TYR A 339 18.15 -16.34 2.87
N ILE A 340 17.44 -17.45 2.72
CA ILE A 340 16.40 -17.89 3.67
C ILE A 340 16.92 -19.11 4.44
N SER A 341 16.63 -19.15 5.74
CA SER A 341 16.95 -20.27 6.61
C SER A 341 15.68 -20.77 7.26
N PHE A 342 15.42 -22.07 7.16
CA PHE A 342 14.27 -22.73 7.79
C PHE A 342 14.73 -23.46 9.04
N THR A 343 14.01 -23.28 10.14
CA THR A 343 14.21 -24.05 11.36
C THR A 343 13.17 -25.17 11.39
N LEU A 344 13.65 -26.41 11.22
CA LEU A 344 12.82 -27.60 11.19
C LEU A 344 12.95 -28.40 12.49
N GLN A 345 11.83 -28.92 12.98
CA GLN A 345 11.75 -29.88 14.08
C GLN A 345 11.39 -31.26 13.53
N SER A 346 12.20 -32.27 13.86
CA SER A 346 12.07 -33.62 13.31
C SER A 346 10.89 -34.43 13.85
N THR A 347 10.32 -34.07 15.00
CA THR A 347 9.31 -34.92 15.66
C THR A 347 7.98 -34.94 14.93
N GLY A 348 7.59 -33.82 14.30
CA GLY A 348 6.30 -33.70 13.60
C GLY A 348 6.30 -34.09 12.13
N MET A 349 7.47 -34.39 11.54
CA MET A 349 7.57 -34.64 10.08
C MET A 349 7.17 -36.06 9.69
N LEU A 350 7.15 -36.98 10.66
CA LEU A 350 6.86 -38.40 10.45
C LEU A 350 5.63 -38.87 11.22
N GLU A 351 4.95 -37.96 11.91
CA GLU A 351 3.71 -38.25 12.60
C GLU A 351 2.56 -38.21 11.58
N GLU A 352 1.67 -39.19 11.65
CA GLU A 352 0.46 -39.19 10.84
C GLU A 352 -0.41 -38.00 11.26
N ALA A 353 -0.95 -37.30 10.26
CA ALA A 353 -1.87 -36.20 10.49
C ALA A 353 -3.10 -36.73 11.23
N GLN A 354 -3.43 -36.13 12.38
CA GLN A 354 -4.67 -36.47 13.07
C GLN A 354 -5.85 -35.97 12.26
N ASP A 355 -6.87 -36.81 12.15
CA ASP A 355 -8.12 -36.44 11.50
C ASP A 355 -8.79 -35.26 12.24
N GLU A 356 -9.41 -34.38 11.47
CA GLU A 356 -10.09 -33.19 11.97
C GLU A 356 -11.51 -33.10 11.40
N LEU A 357 -12.44 -32.68 12.24
CA LEU A 357 -13.76 -32.23 11.85
C LEU A 357 -13.82 -30.72 12.08
N VAL A 358 -14.38 -29.97 11.14
CA VAL A 358 -14.51 -28.50 11.28
C VAL A 358 -15.87 -28.06 10.78
N ILE A 359 -16.73 -27.59 11.68
CA ILE A 359 -18.02 -26.98 11.34
C ILE A 359 -17.74 -25.63 10.66
N THR A 360 -18.37 -25.43 9.51
CA THR A 360 -18.20 -24.20 8.70
C THR A 360 -19.48 -23.37 8.64
N TYR A 361 -20.63 -23.96 8.97
CA TYR A 361 -21.90 -23.24 9.08
C TYR A 361 -22.99 -24.09 9.75
N PRO A 362 -23.83 -23.55 10.64
CA PRO A 362 -23.60 -22.30 11.37
C PRO A 362 -22.38 -22.49 12.27
N ASN A 363 -21.50 -21.49 12.32
CA ASN A 363 -20.25 -21.57 13.07
C ASN A 363 -20.06 -20.34 13.97
N GLY A 364 -21.15 -19.71 14.41
CA GLY A 364 -21.22 -18.88 15.62
C GLY A 364 -21.83 -17.50 15.39
N ASN A 365 -22.65 -17.04 16.33
CA ASN A 365 -23.28 -15.72 16.33
C ASN A 365 -24.21 -15.38 15.14
N GLU A 366 -24.58 -16.36 14.30
CA GLU A 366 -25.67 -16.19 13.32
C GLU A 366 -27.04 -16.13 14.01
N THR A 367 -28.00 -15.44 13.38
CA THR A 367 -29.41 -15.50 13.79
C THR A 367 -30.19 -16.27 12.73
N LEU A 368 -30.68 -17.45 13.11
CA LEU A 368 -31.48 -18.33 12.28
C LEU A 368 -32.98 -18.17 12.60
N VAL A 369 -33.83 -18.70 11.73
CA VAL A 369 -35.28 -18.59 11.85
C VAL A 369 -35.88 -19.97 12.06
N GLN A 370 -36.73 -20.09 13.08
CA GLN A 370 -37.53 -21.28 13.36
C GLN A 370 -38.34 -21.70 12.12
N ASP A 371 -38.50 -23.01 11.93
CA ASP A 371 -39.21 -23.62 10.79
C ASP A 371 -38.59 -23.32 9.41
N SER A 372 -37.47 -22.58 9.36
CA SER A 372 -36.69 -22.39 8.14
C SER A 372 -35.67 -23.50 8.02
N THR A 373 -35.72 -24.22 6.92
CA THR A 373 -34.71 -25.23 6.61
C THR A 373 -33.35 -24.57 6.36
N ILE A 374 -32.33 -25.06 7.06
CA ILE A 374 -30.93 -24.66 6.88
C ILE A 374 -30.08 -25.87 6.48
N VAL A 375 -28.92 -25.59 5.90
CA VAL A 375 -27.92 -26.62 5.57
C VAL A 375 -26.73 -26.41 6.50
N ILE A 376 -26.60 -27.28 7.50
CA ILE A 376 -25.38 -27.37 8.31
C ILE A 376 -24.27 -27.91 7.40
N ARG A 377 -23.07 -27.34 7.51
CA ARG A 377 -21.90 -27.68 6.69
C ARG A 377 -20.68 -27.87 7.57
N TRP A 378 -19.85 -28.82 7.20
CA TRP A 378 -18.57 -29.08 7.83
C TRP A 378 -17.54 -29.54 6.82
N ARG A 379 -16.30 -29.66 7.27
CA ARG A 379 -15.20 -30.27 6.53
C ARG A 379 -14.67 -31.44 7.32
N SER A 380 -14.44 -32.54 6.62
CA SER A 380 -13.82 -33.74 7.13
C SER A 380 -12.41 -33.82 6.55
N LEU A 381 -11.40 -33.65 7.39
CA LEU A 381 -10.01 -33.55 6.97
C LEU A 381 -9.26 -34.77 7.50
N GLY A 382 -8.67 -35.56 6.61
CA GLY A 382 -8.08 -36.85 6.94
C GLY A 382 -8.78 -38.01 6.26
N ASP A 383 -8.04 -39.10 6.06
CA ASP A 383 -8.50 -40.21 5.21
C ASP A 383 -9.52 -41.10 5.94
N GLU A 384 -9.39 -41.30 7.26
CA GLU A 384 -10.27 -42.22 7.99
C GLU A 384 -11.63 -41.60 8.28
N VAL A 385 -11.67 -40.37 8.80
CA VAL A 385 -12.89 -39.63 9.19
C VAL A 385 -13.87 -39.42 8.02
N SER A 386 -13.35 -39.31 6.80
CA SER A 386 -14.19 -39.17 5.59
C SER A 386 -15.11 -40.39 5.36
N SER A 387 -14.72 -41.56 5.86
CA SER A 387 -15.45 -42.83 5.73
C SER A 387 -16.28 -43.20 6.96
N GLN A 388 -16.12 -42.47 8.06
CA GLN A 388 -16.84 -42.70 9.31
C GLN A 388 -18.22 -42.03 9.26
N ASN A 389 -19.17 -42.52 10.06
CA ASN A 389 -20.41 -41.79 10.30
C ASN A 389 -20.16 -40.66 11.29
N VAL A 390 -20.98 -39.61 11.20
CA VAL A 390 -20.98 -38.47 12.11
C VAL A 390 -22.34 -38.30 12.76
N GLU A 391 -22.38 -37.71 13.94
CA GLU A 391 -23.60 -37.34 14.65
C GLU A 391 -23.52 -35.87 15.06
N LEU A 392 -24.62 -35.15 14.88
CA LEU A 392 -24.72 -33.72 15.19
C LEU A 392 -25.61 -33.52 16.40
N PHE A 393 -25.18 -32.61 17.27
CA PHE A 393 -25.83 -32.34 18.54
C PHE A 393 -26.01 -30.85 18.77
N ILE A 394 -27.07 -30.48 19.47
CA ILE A 394 -27.28 -29.12 19.97
C ILE A 394 -27.29 -29.08 21.51
N SER A 395 -27.02 -27.92 22.07
CA SER A 395 -27.22 -27.66 23.50
C SER A 395 -27.86 -26.30 23.74
N HIS A 396 -28.79 -26.30 24.69
CA HIS A 396 -29.48 -25.13 25.24
C HIS A 396 -28.78 -24.53 26.46
N LEU A 397 -27.69 -25.14 26.91
CA LEU A 397 -26.94 -24.64 28.04
C LEU A 397 -26.14 -23.40 27.63
N GLU A 398 -26.00 -22.47 28.57
CA GLU A 398 -25.23 -21.24 28.35
C GLU A 398 -23.75 -21.57 28.04
N VAL A 399 -23.21 -22.61 28.70
CA VAL A 399 -21.85 -23.15 28.49
C VAL A 399 -21.87 -24.68 28.67
N PRO A 400 -22.11 -25.48 27.60
CA PRO A 400 -22.12 -26.94 27.69
C PRO A 400 -20.69 -27.50 27.80
N ASP A 401 -20.54 -28.60 28.53
CA ASP A 401 -19.29 -29.37 28.55
C ASP A 401 -19.28 -30.36 27.37
N ILE A 402 -18.26 -30.26 26.52
CA ILE A 402 -18.13 -31.11 25.33
C ILE A 402 -18.07 -32.60 25.66
N ALA A 403 -17.55 -32.94 26.84
CA ALA A 403 -17.32 -34.30 27.30
C ALA A 403 -18.52 -34.91 28.05
N GLN A 404 -19.57 -34.12 28.32
CA GLN A 404 -20.76 -34.58 29.04
C GLN A 404 -21.91 -34.80 28.06
N ASP A 405 -22.18 -36.04 27.68
CA ASP A 405 -23.25 -36.36 26.72
C ASP A 405 -24.65 -35.88 27.18
N GLU A 406 -24.87 -35.72 28.48
CA GLU A 406 -26.13 -35.21 29.04
C GLU A 406 -26.42 -33.74 28.66
N ASP A 407 -25.40 -32.97 28.32
CA ASP A 407 -25.51 -31.57 27.91
C ASP A 407 -25.98 -31.42 26.45
N TRP A 408 -26.07 -32.52 25.70
CA TRP A 408 -26.23 -32.52 24.23
C TRP A 408 -27.44 -33.34 23.76
N GLU A 409 -28.23 -32.77 22.85
CA GLU A 409 -29.34 -33.43 22.18
C GLU A 409 -29.03 -33.69 20.71
N SER A 410 -29.20 -34.94 20.26
CA SER A 410 -28.94 -35.33 18.86
C SER A 410 -29.99 -34.75 17.92
N ILE A 411 -29.54 -33.97 16.94
CA ILE A 411 -30.40 -33.39 15.90
C ILE A 411 -30.43 -34.23 14.63
N SER A 412 -29.43 -35.10 14.41
CA SER A 412 -29.39 -36.03 13.28
C SER A 412 -30.20 -37.31 13.53
N GLY A 413 -30.64 -37.54 14.77
CA GLY A 413 -31.40 -38.73 15.16
C GLY A 413 -30.54 -40.00 15.18
N GLY A 414 -29.24 -39.84 15.48
CA GLY A 414 -28.21 -40.87 15.44
C GLY A 414 -27.13 -40.61 14.39
N ALA A 415 -26.20 -41.56 14.27
CA ALA A 415 -25.11 -41.53 13.32
C ALA A 415 -25.62 -41.52 11.86
N ILE A 416 -25.16 -40.54 11.09
CA ILE A 416 -25.45 -40.36 9.66
C ILE A 416 -24.17 -40.50 8.84
N SER A 417 -24.33 -40.84 7.56
CA SER A 417 -23.20 -40.86 6.63
C SER A 417 -22.54 -39.49 6.58
N ASN A 418 -21.21 -39.44 6.68
CA ASN A 418 -20.46 -38.22 6.52
C ASN A 418 -20.54 -37.73 5.06
N ALA A 419 -21.36 -36.72 4.85
CA ALA A 419 -21.62 -36.12 3.54
C ALA A 419 -21.25 -34.63 3.50
N ASP A 420 -20.41 -34.18 4.43
CA ASP A 420 -19.98 -32.78 4.64
C ASP A 420 -21.12 -31.76 4.82
N SER A 421 -22.36 -32.23 4.94
CA SER A 421 -23.54 -31.40 5.12
C SER A 421 -24.75 -32.19 5.62
N MET A 422 -25.63 -31.50 6.33
CA MET A 422 -26.92 -32.01 6.79
C MET A 422 -27.99 -30.94 6.65
N ILE A 423 -29.17 -31.34 6.22
CA ILE A 423 -30.35 -30.48 6.24
C ILE A 423 -30.98 -30.57 7.63
N TRP A 424 -31.15 -29.42 8.29
CA TRP A 424 -31.81 -29.32 9.58
C TRP A 424 -32.87 -28.22 9.56
N THR A 425 -33.97 -28.44 10.26
CA THR A 425 -35.05 -27.45 10.41
C THR A 425 -35.29 -27.26 11.89
N PRO A 426 -34.91 -26.09 12.46
CA PRO A 426 -35.09 -25.84 13.88
C PRO A 426 -36.57 -25.81 14.25
N GLY A 427 -36.94 -26.57 15.28
CA GLY A 427 -38.27 -26.65 15.83
C GLY A 427 -38.56 -25.55 16.85
N ALA A 428 -39.79 -25.56 17.38
CA ALA A 428 -40.21 -24.58 18.39
C ALA A 428 -39.47 -24.73 19.74
N ALA A 429 -38.95 -25.92 20.05
CA ALA A 429 -38.13 -26.15 21.24
C ALA A 429 -36.72 -25.58 21.08
N ASP A 430 -36.28 -25.34 19.85
CA ASP A 430 -34.93 -24.90 19.53
C ASP A 430 -34.77 -23.37 19.61
N VAL A 431 -35.88 -22.66 19.84
CA VAL A 431 -35.90 -21.20 19.97
C VAL A 431 -35.17 -20.81 21.26
N ASP A 432 -33.94 -20.35 21.11
CA ASP A 432 -33.04 -19.98 22.19
C ASP A 432 -32.21 -18.75 21.80
N ASP A 433 -31.86 -17.94 22.80
CA ASP A 433 -30.97 -16.80 22.62
C ASP A 433 -29.54 -17.29 22.31
N ILE A 434 -29.18 -18.48 22.80
CA ILE A 434 -27.87 -19.12 22.66
C ILE A 434 -28.07 -20.63 22.44
N LEU A 435 -27.73 -21.12 21.25
CA LEU A 435 -27.71 -22.54 20.93
C LEU A 435 -26.32 -22.98 20.47
N TRP A 436 -25.77 -23.99 21.13
CA TRP A 436 -24.48 -24.58 20.75
C TRP A 436 -24.67 -25.72 19.77
N LEU A 437 -23.70 -25.91 18.88
CA LEU A 437 -23.63 -27.03 17.95
C LEU A 437 -22.31 -27.77 18.15
N LYS A 438 -22.39 -29.09 18.21
CA LYS A 438 -21.26 -30.01 18.23
C LYS A 438 -21.47 -31.05 17.17
N MET A 439 -20.38 -31.53 16.59
CA MET A 439 -20.38 -32.71 15.73
C MET A 439 -19.32 -33.67 16.22
N CYS A 440 -19.63 -34.97 16.25
CA CYS A 440 -18.66 -36.01 16.58
C CYS A 440 -18.72 -37.14 15.57
N ASN A 441 -17.64 -37.92 15.46
CA ASN A 441 -17.69 -39.23 14.81
C ASN A 441 -18.46 -40.26 15.66
N GLU A 442 -18.80 -41.40 15.06
CA GLU A 442 -19.66 -42.43 15.65
C GLU A 442 -19.19 -42.97 17.02
N ASP A 443 -17.87 -42.98 17.27
CA ASP A 443 -17.31 -43.45 18.54
C ASP A 443 -17.03 -42.31 19.55
N GLY A 444 -17.30 -41.06 19.18
CA GLY A 444 -17.10 -39.87 20.00
C GLY A 444 -15.62 -39.51 20.25
N SER A 445 -14.67 -40.12 19.55
CA SER A 445 -13.24 -39.86 19.72
C SER A 445 -12.77 -38.56 19.07
N LEU A 446 -13.46 -38.10 18.04
CA LEU A 446 -13.20 -36.87 17.31
C LEU A 446 -14.46 -36.01 17.31
N CYS A 447 -14.38 -34.86 17.95
CA CYS A 447 -15.48 -33.90 18.03
C CYS A 447 -15.01 -32.51 17.65
N ASP A 448 -15.89 -31.77 17.00
CA ASP A 448 -15.74 -30.36 16.72
C ASP A 448 -16.84 -29.55 17.40
N GLN A 449 -16.44 -28.40 17.94
CA GLN A 449 -17.32 -27.39 18.54
C GLN A 449 -16.93 -25.99 18.03
N SER A 450 -16.24 -25.92 16.88
CA SER A 450 -15.77 -24.68 16.28
C SER A 450 -16.97 -23.85 15.83
N GLY A 451 -17.49 -23.03 16.74
CA GLY A 451 -18.56 -22.10 16.45
C GLY A 451 -19.37 -21.78 17.69
N TRP A 452 -18.95 -20.71 18.36
CA TRP A 452 -19.54 -20.26 19.61
C TRP A 452 -20.96 -19.78 19.30
N HIS A 453 -21.91 -20.62 19.69
CA HIS A 453 -23.36 -20.46 19.72
C HIS A 453 -24.05 -19.57 18.67
N PHE A 454 -25.15 -20.03 18.08
CA PHE A 454 -26.03 -19.20 17.25
C PHE A 454 -27.38 -18.98 17.93
N GLU A 455 -28.16 -18.03 17.42
CA GLU A 455 -29.49 -17.70 17.92
C GLU A 455 -30.54 -18.31 16.98
N ILE A 456 -31.66 -18.79 17.52
CA ILE A 456 -32.85 -19.15 16.71
C ILE A 456 -34.02 -18.27 17.15
N THR A 457 -34.55 -17.52 16.19
CA THR A 457 -35.70 -16.63 16.42
C THR A 457 -37.00 -17.27 15.96
N SER A 458 -38.09 -17.00 16.69
CA SER A 458 -39.43 -17.46 16.31
C SER A 458 -39.86 -16.91 14.95
N SER A 459 -40.58 -17.72 14.16
CA SER A 459 -41.08 -17.38 12.82
C SER A 459 -42.06 -16.18 12.76
N GLY A 460 -42.51 -15.67 13.93
CA GLY A 460 -43.39 -14.50 14.06
C GLY A 460 -42.77 -13.26 14.73
N GLY A 461 -41.47 -13.30 15.09
CA GLY A 461 -40.78 -12.20 15.78
C GLY A 461 -40.36 -11.06 14.83
N ARG A 462 -40.72 -9.81 15.18
CA ARG A 462 -40.12 -8.62 14.55
C ARG A 462 -38.63 -8.59 14.91
N MET A 463 -37.74 -8.47 13.93
CA MET A 463 -36.33 -8.09 14.16
C MET A 463 -36.29 -6.91 15.14
N VAL A 464 -35.81 -7.15 16.36
CA VAL A 464 -35.61 -6.09 17.34
C VAL A 464 -34.39 -5.31 16.87
N SER A 465 -34.61 -4.13 16.30
CA SER A 465 -33.53 -3.20 15.98
C SER A 465 -32.75 -2.90 17.26
N ARG A 466 -31.51 -3.37 17.34
CA ARG A 466 -30.57 -3.03 18.41
C ARG A 466 -30.35 -1.50 18.37
N PRO A 467 -30.40 -0.79 19.51
CA PRO A 467 -30.24 0.66 19.52
C PRO A 467 -28.88 1.09 18.93
N PRO A 468 -28.77 2.27 18.31
CA PRO A 468 -27.52 2.74 17.73
C PRO A 468 -26.44 2.80 18.81
N ARG A 469 -25.29 2.15 18.55
CA ARG A 469 -24.15 2.18 19.48
C ARG A 469 -23.56 3.57 19.55
N LYS A 470 -23.24 4.02 20.77
CA LYS A 470 -22.36 5.17 21.00
C LYS A 470 -20.97 4.78 20.55
N TYR A 471 -20.49 5.41 19.48
CA TYR A 471 -19.07 5.39 19.16
C TYR A 471 -18.31 6.08 20.31
N ASP A 472 -17.33 5.40 20.87
CA ASP A 472 -16.24 6.10 21.56
C ASP A 472 -15.53 6.95 20.51
N GLU A 473 -15.50 8.26 20.77
CA GLU A 473 -14.88 9.27 19.92
C GLU A 473 -13.39 8.93 19.70
N ILE A 474 -13.05 8.38 18.53
CA ILE A 474 -11.76 8.63 17.92
C ILE A 474 -11.98 9.76 16.91
N SER A 475 -11.46 10.92 17.29
CA SER A 475 -11.61 12.23 16.62
C SER A 475 -11.65 12.17 15.09
N PRO A 476 -12.73 12.62 14.43
CA PRO A 476 -12.64 13.08 13.06
C PRO A 476 -11.98 14.46 13.04
N ALA A 477 -10.90 14.57 12.27
CA ALA A 477 -10.31 15.84 11.90
C ALA A 477 -11.40 16.76 11.32
N VAL A 478 -11.45 17.96 11.86
CA VAL A 478 -12.37 19.03 11.49
C VAL A 478 -12.19 19.37 10.01
N ASN A 479 -13.14 18.90 9.18
CA ASN A 479 -13.28 19.37 7.80
C ASN A 479 -14.03 20.71 7.83
N LYS A 480 -13.29 21.82 7.89
CA LYS A 480 -13.84 23.16 7.63
C LYS A 480 -13.61 23.50 6.17
N ASN A 481 -14.59 23.19 5.34
CA ASN A 481 -14.86 23.98 4.14
C ASN A 481 -15.66 25.22 4.54
N PRO A 482 -15.22 26.44 4.20
CA PRO A 482 -16.13 27.56 4.02
C PRO A 482 -16.43 27.74 2.53
N LEU A 483 -17.70 27.58 2.19
CA LEU A 483 -18.30 28.15 1.00
C LEU A 483 -18.20 29.68 1.02
N SER A 484 -17.86 30.23 -0.15
CA SER A 484 -18.28 31.52 -0.74
C SER A 484 -18.43 32.78 0.13
N GLY A 485 -17.69 33.83 -0.26
CA GLY A 485 -17.99 35.21 0.12
C GLY A 485 -17.03 36.25 -0.44
N ASN A 486 -17.40 36.86 -1.58
CA ASN A 486 -17.10 38.23 -2.02
C ASN A 486 -15.74 38.88 -1.65
N ARG A 487 -14.78 38.91 -2.58
CA ARG A 487 -14.34 40.10 -3.35
C ARG A 487 -13.19 39.74 -4.27
#